data_AF-A0A1Y6LGD1-F1
#
_entry.id   AF-A0A1Y6LGD1-F1
#
_cell.length_a   1.000
_cell.length_b   1.000
_cell.length_c   1.000
_cell.angle_alpha   90.00
_cell.angle_beta   90.00
_cell.angle_gamma   90.00
#
_symmetry.space_group_name_H-M   'P 1'
#
loop_
_entity.id
_entity.type
_entity.pdbx_description
1 polymer ?
#
loop_
_entity_poly.entity_id
_entity_poly.type
_entity_poly.pdbx_seq_one_letter_code
_entity_poly.pdbx_strand_id
1 'polypeptide(L)'
;MEDVPSYRSQPALIPMVDFEMANPYTPPPSRLQTLRLEDNSGIHASNFHLACQEKGLTPHFTFREPAQGAFIITLSIDGQKLDELGPYASKKDAKEAICKLCVARLGAFDNRKKRKSVSPETDAFAMVPATLNEENWTSTLLEYCQGNKLPQATYTESCTHPSRGPHFCTVRFPGSPITPFGSTTLGFKNKKDAKKAASMDAVLWLRGQGKLEEIGNDQSMTLDGTADPANPLPTFHDAMDVNSCGIAPQGSIGKQVQDLCLALGFSQPEFEIEPLAGAFCNLHARFLPRDVAREPRLAGPIAPVTNVFGKKVAKEECWRELLKILEAIRRSRMHAG
;
A
#
# COMPACT_ATOMS: atom_id res chain seq x y z
N MET A 1 79.14 -18.66 -3.98
CA MET A 1 78.39 -19.37 -2.94
C MET A 1 76.99 -19.51 -3.50
N GLU A 2 76.67 -20.70 -3.99
CA GLU A 2 75.45 -21.00 -4.73
C GLU A 2 74.30 -21.26 -3.75
N ASP A 3 73.16 -20.63 -4.00
CA ASP A 3 71.91 -20.78 -3.23
C ASP A 3 71.16 -22.03 -3.73
N VAL A 4 71.01 -23.03 -2.87
CA VAL A 4 70.33 -24.30 -3.19
C VAL A 4 68.85 -24.18 -2.79
N PRO A 5 67.89 -24.40 -3.71
CA PRO A 5 66.48 -24.29 -3.39
C PRO A 5 66.01 -25.44 -2.49
N SER A 6 65.47 -25.09 -1.33
CA SER A 6 64.83 -25.98 -0.36
C SER A 6 63.62 -26.69 -0.97
N TYR A 7 63.77 -27.98 -1.29
CA TYR A 7 62.67 -28.84 -1.74
C TYR A 7 61.60 -28.95 -0.65
N ARG A 8 60.40 -28.45 -0.95
CA ARG A 8 59.19 -28.64 -0.15
C ARG A 8 58.91 -30.14 -0.03
N SER A 9 59.08 -30.72 1.15
CA SER A 9 58.68 -32.09 1.44
C SER A 9 57.22 -32.30 1.06
N GLN A 10 56.96 -33.20 0.12
CA GLN A 10 55.61 -33.64 -0.19
C GLN A 10 55.03 -34.35 1.05
N PRO A 11 53.79 -34.04 1.46
CA PRO A 11 53.15 -34.75 2.55
C PRO A 11 53.05 -36.23 2.18
N ALA A 12 53.49 -37.10 3.10
CA ALA A 12 53.40 -38.54 2.93
C ALA A 12 51.94 -38.94 2.65
N LEU A 13 51.72 -39.71 1.57
CA LEU A 13 50.41 -40.25 1.24
C LEU A 13 50.00 -41.22 2.35
N ILE A 14 49.02 -40.82 3.15
CA ILE A 14 48.44 -41.66 4.19
C ILE A 14 47.75 -42.85 3.50
N PRO A 15 48.00 -44.10 3.94
CA PRO A 15 47.30 -45.27 3.41
C PRO A 15 45.78 -45.10 3.54
N MET A 16 45.03 -45.56 2.54
CA MET A 16 43.57 -45.41 2.51
C MET A 16 42.89 -45.93 3.79
N VAL A 17 43.39 -47.03 4.35
CA VAL A 17 42.87 -47.66 5.57
C VAL A 17 43.04 -46.76 6.79
N ASP A 18 44.19 -46.08 6.91
CA ASP A 18 44.45 -45.15 8.01
C ASP A 18 43.58 -43.88 7.87
N PHE A 19 43.30 -43.45 6.64
CA PHE A 19 42.36 -42.36 6.39
C PHE A 19 40.92 -42.74 6.79
N GLU A 20 40.47 -43.96 6.48
CA GLU A 20 39.14 -44.46 6.85
C GLU A 20 38.99 -44.67 8.37
N MET A 21 40.04 -45.15 9.06
CA MET A 21 40.04 -45.25 10.52
C MET A 21 40.08 -43.88 11.21
N ALA A 22 40.81 -42.91 10.66
CA ALA A 22 40.87 -41.55 11.18
C ALA A 22 39.59 -40.74 10.89
N ASN A 23 38.83 -41.13 9.86
CA ASN A 23 37.59 -40.47 9.44
C ASN A 23 36.45 -41.50 9.36
N PRO A 24 36.01 -42.08 10.48
CA PRO A 24 34.93 -43.05 10.49
C PRO A 24 33.70 -42.44 9.81
N TYR A 25 33.14 -43.17 8.83
CA TYR A 25 31.98 -42.72 8.08
C TYR A 25 30.83 -42.40 9.04
N THR A 26 30.54 -41.10 9.18
CA THR A 26 29.35 -40.65 9.88
C THR A 26 28.24 -40.61 8.82
N PRO A 27 27.24 -41.51 8.88
CA PRO A 27 26.14 -41.46 7.92
C PRO A 27 25.50 -40.07 7.95
N PRO A 28 25.10 -39.53 6.78
CA PRO A 28 24.49 -38.22 6.72
C PRO A 28 23.26 -38.20 7.65
N PRO A 29 23.06 -37.11 8.42
CA PRO A 29 21.91 -37.02 9.31
C PRO A 29 20.62 -37.24 8.50
N SER A 30 19.70 -38.02 9.06
CA SER A 30 18.41 -38.30 8.44
C SER A 30 17.72 -36.98 8.10
N ARG A 31 17.30 -36.80 6.85
CA ARG A 31 16.59 -35.59 6.42
C ARG A 31 15.29 -35.49 7.23
N LEU A 32 15.13 -34.38 7.97
CA LEU A 32 13.86 -34.11 8.66
C LEU A 32 12.72 -34.06 7.63
N GLN A 33 11.67 -34.84 7.89
CA GLN A 33 10.50 -34.87 7.02
C GLN A 33 9.71 -33.57 7.21
N THR A 34 9.67 -32.74 6.17
CA THR A 34 8.94 -31.46 6.19
C THR A 34 7.53 -31.62 5.65
N LEU A 35 6.56 -30.98 6.31
CA LEU A 35 5.19 -30.89 5.83
C LEU A 35 5.04 -29.81 4.75
N ARG A 36 4.22 -30.10 3.73
CA ARG A 36 3.72 -29.09 2.77
C ARG A 36 2.21 -29.05 2.86
N LEU A 37 1.67 -27.83 2.83
CA LEU A 37 0.24 -27.62 2.68
C LEU A 37 -0.14 -27.75 1.21
N GLU A 38 -1.28 -28.38 0.94
CA GLU A 38 -1.84 -28.47 -0.40
C GLU A 38 -2.29 -27.10 -0.92
N ASP A 39 -2.84 -26.26 -0.02
CA ASP A 39 -3.27 -24.89 -0.31
C ASP A 39 -2.51 -23.87 0.53
N ASN A 40 -1.80 -22.95 -0.13
CA ASN A 40 -1.10 -21.83 0.50
C ASN A 40 -1.55 -20.46 -0.03
N SER A 41 -2.85 -20.34 -0.29
CA SER A 41 -3.51 -19.15 -0.85
C SER A 41 -3.34 -17.88 0.02
N GLY A 42 -2.98 -18.01 1.30
CA GLY A 42 -2.80 -16.87 2.20
C GLY A 42 -4.11 -16.39 2.83
N ILE A 43 -5.22 -17.08 2.54
CA ILE A 43 -6.56 -16.74 3.02
C ILE A 43 -6.61 -16.84 4.55
N HIS A 44 -6.03 -17.89 5.14
CA HIS A 44 -6.05 -18.08 6.57
C HIS A 44 -5.17 -17.06 7.29
N ALA A 45 -3.98 -16.78 6.75
CA ALA A 45 -3.12 -15.73 7.29
C ALA A 45 -3.81 -14.36 7.27
N SER A 46 -4.46 -14.00 6.17
CA SER A 46 -5.26 -12.76 6.06
C SER A 46 -6.35 -12.69 7.11
N ASN A 47 -7.22 -13.71 7.16
CA ASN A 47 -8.38 -13.72 8.04
C ASN A 47 -7.99 -13.67 9.51
N PHE A 48 -6.89 -14.33 9.87
CA PHE A 48 -6.32 -14.26 11.22
C PHE A 48 -5.87 -12.85 11.60
N HIS A 49 -5.21 -12.11 10.71
CA HIS A 49 -4.78 -10.73 11.00
C HIS A 49 -5.98 -9.78 11.16
N LEU A 50 -7.01 -9.93 10.31
CA LEU A 50 -8.26 -9.16 10.44
C LEU A 50 -8.96 -9.43 11.77
N ALA A 51 -9.07 -10.70 12.16
CA ALA A 51 -9.66 -11.08 13.45
C ALA A 51 -8.85 -10.54 14.64
N CYS A 52 -7.51 -10.55 14.56
CA CYS A 52 -6.67 -9.92 15.59
C CYS A 52 -6.91 -8.41 15.66
N GLN A 53 -6.98 -7.73 14.51
CA GLN A 53 -7.21 -6.29 14.43
C GLN A 53 -8.56 -5.87 15.02
N GLU A 54 -9.63 -6.63 14.73
CA GLU A 54 -10.96 -6.40 15.29
C GLU A 54 -10.97 -6.51 16.82
N LYS A 55 -10.20 -7.45 17.35
CA LYS A 55 -10.05 -7.67 18.80
C LYS A 55 -9.02 -6.76 19.48
N GLY A 56 -8.28 -5.95 18.71
CA GLY A 56 -7.20 -5.11 19.23
C GLY A 56 -5.98 -5.90 19.72
N LEU A 57 -5.77 -7.11 19.18
CA LEU A 57 -4.66 -7.99 19.49
C LEU A 57 -3.52 -7.83 18.47
N THR A 58 -2.27 -7.99 18.91
CA THR A 58 -1.10 -7.96 18.03
C THR A 58 -0.45 -9.34 17.97
N PRO A 59 -0.55 -10.07 16.85
CA PRO A 59 0.07 -11.38 16.73
C PRO A 59 1.57 -11.27 16.46
N HIS A 60 2.37 -12.12 17.10
CA HIS A 60 3.80 -12.22 16.91
C HIS A 60 4.21 -13.63 16.48
N PHE A 61 4.87 -13.73 15.34
CA PHE A 61 5.31 -15.00 14.74
C PHE A 61 6.82 -15.13 14.87
N THR A 62 7.27 -16.20 15.52
CA THR A 62 8.70 -16.56 15.61
C THR A 62 8.94 -17.82 14.79
N PHE A 63 10.04 -17.85 14.03
CA PHE A 63 10.41 -18.99 13.20
C PHE A 63 11.73 -19.59 13.69
N ARG A 64 11.78 -20.92 13.79
CA ARG A 64 12.98 -21.69 14.11
C ARG A 64 13.24 -22.69 12.99
N GLU A 65 14.51 -22.84 12.60
CA GLU A 65 14.92 -23.74 11.52
C GLU A 65 15.80 -24.87 12.08
N PRO A 66 15.22 -26.00 12.57
CA PRO A 66 15.98 -27.12 13.11
C PRO A 66 16.90 -27.82 12.10
N ALA A 67 16.58 -27.75 10.81
CA ALA A 67 17.44 -28.17 9.70
C ALA A 67 17.17 -27.28 8.49
N GLN A 68 18.12 -27.21 7.56
CA GLN A 68 17.97 -26.39 6.36
C GLN A 68 16.68 -26.73 5.59
N GLY A 69 15.82 -25.74 5.41
CA GLY A 69 14.53 -25.88 4.73
C GLY A 69 13.39 -26.46 5.58
N ALA A 70 13.61 -26.68 6.89
CA ALA A 70 12.61 -27.17 7.82
C ALA A 70 12.24 -26.06 8.82
N PHE A 71 11.01 -25.54 8.76
CA PHE A 71 10.58 -24.39 9.57
C PHE A 71 9.56 -24.79 10.62
N ILE A 72 9.88 -24.49 11.88
CA ILE A 72 8.94 -24.51 13.00
C ILE A 72 8.49 -23.06 13.24
N ILE A 73 7.18 -22.86 13.42
CA ILE A 73 6.58 -21.56 13.69
C ILE A 73 5.92 -21.57 15.06
N THR A 74 6.15 -20.51 15.82
CA THR A 74 5.51 -20.26 17.11
C THR A 74 4.69 -18.98 17.00
N LEU A 75 3.42 -19.04 17.35
CA LEU A 75 2.53 -17.88 17.41
C LEU A 75 2.34 -17.48 18.87
N SER A 76 2.55 -16.19 19.14
CA SER A 76 2.27 -15.58 20.44
C SER A 76 1.39 -14.35 20.27
N ILE A 77 0.50 -14.12 21.23
CA ILE A 77 -0.37 -12.95 21.31
C ILE A 77 -0.17 -12.35 22.69
N ASP A 78 0.15 -11.06 22.77
CA ASP A 78 0.40 -10.34 24.03
C ASP A 78 1.41 -11.05 24.96
N GLY A 79 2.45 -11.66 24.39
CA GLY A 79 3.48 -12.40 25.12
C GLY A 79 3.06 -13.81 25.58
N GLN A 80 1.80 -14.22 25.36
CA GLN A 80 1.36 -15.59 25.60
C GLN A 80 1.55 -16.44 24.35
N LYS A 81 2.31 -17.54 24.46
CA LYS A 81 2.47 -18.52 23.40
C LYS A 81 1.13 -19.25 23.18
N LEU A 82 0.57 -19.12 21.99
CA LEU A 82 -0.72 -19.70 21.61
C LEU A 82 -0.56 -21.11 21.04
N ASP A 83 0.39 -21.29 20.12
CA ASP A 83 0.69 -22.59 19.53
C ASP A 83 2.08 -22.63 18.87
N GLU A 84 2.55 -23.84 18.55
CA GLU A 84 3.77 -24.10 17.79
C GLU A 84 3.57 -25.27 16.83
N LEU A 85 3.91 -25.07 15.55
CA LEU A 85 3.75 -26.09 14.50
C LEU A 85 5.01 -26.24 13.66
N GLY A 86 5.24 -27.46 13.14
CA GLY A 86 6.30 -27.77 12.20
C GLY A 86 6.89 -29.18 12.42
N PRO A 87 7.92 -29.55 11.65
CA PRO A 87 8.59 -28.74 10.63
C PRO A 87 7.82 -28.67 9.28
N TYR A 88 7.73 -27.48 8.70
CA TYR A 88 7.20 -27.24 7.35
C TYR A 88 8.30 -26.95 6.34
N ALA A 89 8.03 -27.21 5.06
CA ALA A 89 8.98 -26.97 3.97
C ALA A 89 9.18 -25.48 3.64
N SER A 90 8.28 -24.60 4.11
CA SER A 90 8.39 -23.16 3.91
C SER A 90 7.81 -22.35 5.08
N LYS A 91 8.34 -21.14 5.29
CA LYS A 91 7.78 -20.17 6.27
C LYS A 91 6.35 -19.78 5.92
N LYS A 92 6.01 -19.74 4.62
CA LYS A 92 4.67 -19.40 4.14
C LYS A 92 3.66 -20.47 4.56
N ASP A 93 3.98 -21.74 4.34
CA ASP A 93 3.12 -22.86 4.73
C ASP A 93 2.98 -22.93 6.25
N ALA A 94 4.09 -22.78 6.99
CA ALA A 94 4.04 -22.72 8.46
C ALA A 94 3.08 -21.63 8.96
N LYS A 95 3.17 -20.42 8.37
CA LYS A 95 2.31 -19.28 8.72
C LYS A 95 0.83 -19.54 8.39
N GLU A 96 0.55 -20.11 7.22
CA GLU A 96 -0.83 -20.43 6.83
C GLU A 96 -1.44 -21.50 7.74
N ALA A 97 -0.68 -22.56 8.06
CA ALA A 97 -1.12 -23.64 8.95
C ALA A 97 -1.45 -23.14 10.36
N ILE A 98 -0.55 -22.35 10.97
CA ILE A 98 -0.77 -21.87 12.34
C ILE A 98 -1.92 -20.86 12.40
N CYS A 99 -2.07 -20.02 11.37
CA CYS A 99 -3.21 -19.11 11.27
C CYS A 99 -4.51 -19.90 11.14
N LYS A 100 -4.59 -20.90 10.26
CA LYS A 100 -5.77 -21.77 10.11
C LYS A 100 -6.18 -22.41 11.43
N LEU A 101 -5.22 -22.92 12.20
CA LEU A 101 -5.47 -23.54 13.49
C LEU A 101 -5.91 -22.54 14.57
N CYS A 102 -5.26 -21.37 14.62
CA CYS A 102 -5.42 -20.43 15.72
C CYS A 102 -6.58 -19.45 15.55
N VAL A 103 -7.18 -19.31 14.35
CA VAL A 103 -8.37 -18.46 14.13
C VAL A 103 -9.49 -18.81 15.11
N ALA A 104 -9.77 -20.11 15.32
CA ALA A 104 -10.81 -20.53 16.26
C ALA A 104 -10.47 -20.21 17.72
N ARG A 105 -9.18 -20.19 18.07
CA ARG A 105 -8.70 -19.91 19.43
C ARG A 105 -8.67 -18.42 19.77
N LEU A 106 -8.77 -17.54 18.76
CA LEU A 106 -8.93 -16.10 19.00
C LEU A 106 -10.21 -15.77 19.78
N GLY A 107 -11.23 -16.65 19.74
CA GLY A 107 -12.45 -16.51 20.52
C GLY A 107 -12.21 -16.39 22.03
N ALA A 108 -11.17 -17.07 22.55
CA ALA A 108 -10.84 -17.10 23.97
C ALA A 108 -10.17 -15.81 24.49
N PHE A 109 -9.74 -14.91 23.61
CA PHE A 109 -9.16 -13.62 24.01
C PHE A 109 -10.25 -12.55 24.11
N ASP A 110 -10.22 -11.81 25.22
CA ASP A 110 -11.14 -10.71 25.48
C ASP A 110 -11.06 -9.63 24.40
N ASN A 111 -12.23 -9.12 24.00
CA ASN A 111 -12.33 -8.01 23.06
C ASN A 111 -11.81 -6.74 23.73
N ARG A 112 -10.55 -6.39 23.47
CA ARG A 112 -10.04 -5.05 23.75
C ARG A 112 -10.51 -4.13 22.63
N LYS A 113 -11.82 -3.87 22.57
CA LYS A 113 -12.36 -2.73 21.82
C LYS A 113 -11.52 -1.53 22.24
N LYS A 114 -10.73 -0.98 21.31
CA LYS A 114 -9.80 0.13 21.50
C LYS A 114 -10.35 1.11 22.55
N ARG A 115 -9.93 0.97 23.81
CA ARG A 115 -9.88 2.14 24.68
C ARG A 115 -8.89 3.05 23.99
N LYS A 116 -9.40 4.17 23.50
CA LYS A 116 -8.62 5.33 23.07
C LYS A 116 -7.48 5.45 24.08
N SER A 117 -6.25 5.21 23.62
CA SER A 117 -5.07 5.20 24.47
C SER A 117 -4.89 6.60 25.05
N VAL A 118 -5.48 6.83 26.21
CA VAL A 118 -5.08 7.92 27.10
C VAL A 118 -3.86 7.40 27.83
N SER A 119 -2.70 7.58 27.21
CA SER A 119 -1.43 7.57 27.91
C SER A 119 -1.37 8.87 28.72
N PRO A 120 -1.21 8.84 30.05
CA PRO A 120 -1.22 10.03 30.88
C PRO A 120 0.17 10.69 30.88
N GLU A 121 0.69 11.09 29.71
CA GLU A 121 1.97 11.84 29.60
C GLU A 121 2.00 12.75 28.35
N THR A 122 0.96 13.55 28.11
CA THR A 122 0.93 14.50 26.97
C THR A 122 0.49 15.89 27.42
N ASP A 123 1.43 16.67 27.95
CA ASP A 123 1.26 18.09 28.24
C ASP A 123 2.16 19.01 27.37
N ALA A 124 2.60 18.55 26.20
CA ALA A 124 3.40 19.38 25.29
C ALA A 124 3.05 19.26 23.79
N PHE A 125 1.99 18.52 23.44
CA PHE A 125 1.54 18.43 22.05
C PHE A 125 0.31 19.31 21.85
N ALA A 126 0.28 20.03 20.74
CA ALA A 126 -0.86 20.84 20.40
C ALA A 126 -2.11 19.96 20.25
N MET A 127 -3.20 20.36 20.92
CA MET A 127 -4.52 19.80 20.64
C MET A 127 -4.81 20.05 19.16
N VAL A 128 -4.96 18.98 18.38
CA VAL A 128 -5.31 19.07 16.97
C VAL A 128 -6.68 19.74 16.87
N PRO A 129 -6.81 20.90 16.19
CA PRO A 129 -8.09 21.56 16.00
C PRO A 129 -9.05 20.62 15.25
N ALA A 130 -10.32 20.56 15.64
CA ALA A 130 -11.31 19.72 14.96
C ALA A 130 -11.43 20.07 13.46
N THR A 131 -11.23 21.35 13.14
CA THR A 131 -11.21 21.91 11.78
C THR A 131 -10.09 21.35 10.92
N LEU A 132 -9.04 20.80 11.53
CA LEU A 132 -7.95 20.18 10.79
C LEU A 132 -8.45 18.99 9.97
N ASN A 133 -9.55 18.33 10.36
CA ASN A 133 -10.10 17.17 9.67
C ASN A 133 -11.28 17.47 8.73
N GLU A 134 -11.77 18.70 8.69
CA GLU A 134 -12.94 19.08 7.88
C GLU A 134 -12.65 19.02 6.37
N GLU A 135 -11.44 19.41 5.97
CA GLU A 135 -11.06 19.50 4.57
C GLU A 135 -9.73 18.81 4.27
N ASN A 136 -9.52 18.48 3.01
CA ASN A 136 -8.22 18.09 2.48
C ASN A 136 -7.35 19.33 2.18
N TRP A 137 -7.02 20.09 3.23
CA TRP A 137 -6.29 21.37 3.18
C TRP A 137 -5.04 21.34 2.28
N THR A 138 -4.30 20.24 2.31
CA THR A 138 -3.10 20.04 1.46
C THR A 138 -3.41 20.00 -0.03
N SER A 139 -4.55 19.43 -0.41
CA SER A 139 -4.98 19.31 -1.81
C SER A 139 -5.57 20.61 -2.30
N THR A 140 -6.39 21.27 -1.49
CA THR A 140 -6.94 22.59 -1.79
C THR A 140 -5.84 23.60 -2.10
N LEU A 141 -4.76 23.63 -1.30
CA LEU A 141 -3.60 24.50 -1.57
C LEU A 141 -2.87 24.11 -2.86
N LEU A 142 -2.76 22.82 -3.16
CA LEU A 142 -2.12 22.32 -4.39
C LEU A 142 -2.92 22.71 -5.63
N GLU A 143 -4.24 22.51 -5.60
CA GLU A 143 -5.17 22.90 -6.66
C GLU A 143 -5.11 24.40 -6.92
N TYR A 144 -5.09 25.21 -5.87
CA TYR A 144 -4.89 26.65 -6.00
C TYR A 144 -3.59 27.00 -6.74
N CYS A 145 -2.47 26.38 -6.35
CA CYS A 145 -1.18 26.62 -7.03
C CYS A 145 -1.24 26.21 -8.50
N GLN A 146 -1.83 25.04 -8.81
CA GLN A 146 -1.94 24.54 -10.17
C GLN A 146 -2.87 25.40 -11.05
N GLY A 147 -4.06 25.76 -10.54
CA GLY A 147 -5.03 26.58 -11.24
C GLY A 147 -4.50 27.97 -11.59
N ASN A 148 -3.65 28.53 -10.72
CA ASN A 148 -3.00 29.82 -10.93
C ASN A 148 -1.64 29.71 -11.65
N LYS A 149 -1.26 28.52 -12.14
CA LYS A 149 0.03 28.24 -12.80
C LYS A 149 1.24 28.66 -11.96
N LEU A 150 1.13 28.56 -10.64
CA LEU A 150 2.19 28.87 -9.69
C LEU A 150 3.05 27.62 -9.44
N PRO A 151 4.36 27.80 -9.18
CA PRO A 151 5.19 26.75 -8.60
C PRO A 151 4.55 26.11 -7.36
N GLN A 152 4.82 24.82 -7.15
CA GLN A 152 4.28 24.07 -6.03
C GLN A 152 4.70 24.68 -4.68
N ALA A 153 3.77 24.67 -3.72
CA ALA A 153 4.05 25.08 -2.35
C ALA A 153 5.22 24.29 -1.75
N THR A 154 6.17 25.02 -1.17
CA THR A 154 7.37 24.48 -0.52
C THR A 154 7.08 24.24 0.96
N TYR A 155 7.21 23.00 1.39
CA TYR A 155 7.04 22.59 2.78
C TYR A 155 8.40 22.41 3.45
N THR A 156 8.59 23.01 4.62
CA THR A 156 9.75 22.80 5.47
C THR A 156 9.31 22.07 6.73
N GLU A 157 9.74 20.83 6.87
CA GLU A 157 9.46 19.98 8.03
C GLU A 157 10.66 20.01 8.98
N SER A 158 10.41 20.24 10.27
CA SER A 158 11.40 20.06 11.32
C SER A 158 10.85 19.13 12.40
N CYS A 159 11.73 18.38 13.06
CA CYS A 159 11.33 17.52 14.16
C CYS A 159 12.49 17.27 15.11
N THR A 160 12.18 17.10 16.40
CA THR A 160 13.19 16.74 17.40
C THR A 160 13.62 15.28 17.26
N HIS A 161 12.69 14.39 16.89
CA HIS A 161 12.97 12.98 16.63
C HIS A 161 12.17 12.47 15.42
N PRO A 162 12.78 11.75 14.46
CA PRO A 162 12.17 11.40 13.17
C PRO A 162 10.90 10.54 13.27
N SER A 163 10.76 9.76 14.34
CA SER A 163 9.65 8.82 14.55
C SER A 163 8.87 9.01 15.86
N ARG A 164 9.28 9.95 16.73
CA ARG A 164 8.62 10.19 18.03
C ARG A 164 8.04 11.60 18.16
N GLY A 165 8.39 12.52 17.27
CA GLY A 165 7.97 13.92 17.34
C GLY A 165 8.69 14.70 18.46
N PRO A 166 8.25 15.93 18.75
CA PRO A 166 7.24 16.70 18.02
C PRO A 166 7.66 16.99 16.58
N HIS A 167 6.66 17.01 15.70
CA HIS A 167 6.82 17.38 14.29
C HIS A 167 6.25 18.78 14.06
N PHE A 168 7.00 19.57 13.32
CA PHE A 168 6.68 20.94 12.95
C PHE A 168 6.70 21.04 11.44
N CYS A 169 5.85 21.89 10.89
CA CYS A 169 5.82 22.11 9.46
C CYS A 169 5.44 23.55 9.18
N THR A 170 6.12 24.11 8.19
CA THR A 170 5.77 25.40 7.63
C THR A 170 5.65 25.29 6.11
N VAL A 171 4.82 26.14 5.51
CA VAL A 171 4.60 26.17 4.06
C VAL A 171 4.74 27.58 3.49
N ARG A 172 5.34 27.68 2.31
CA ARG A 172 5.44 28.91 1.51
C ARG A 172 5.03 28.62 0.07
N PHE A 173 4.43 29.59 -0.60
CA PHE A 173 4.13 29.50 -2.02
C PHE A 173 4.27 30.87 -2.69
N PRO A 174 4.44 30.95 -4.02
CA PRO A 174 4.58 32.22 -4.72
C PRO A 174 3.35 33.12 -4.51
N GLY A 175 3.58 34.38 -4.10
CA GLY A 175 2.50 35.31 -3.75
C GLY A 175 1.97 35.18 -2.31
N SER A 176 2.57 34.31 -1.48
CA SER A 176 2.34 34.28 -0.03
C SER A 176 3.15 35.36 0.70
N PRO A 177 2.81 35.69 1.95
CA PRO A 177 3.65 36.50 2.84
C PRO A 177 5.07 35.94 2.99
N ILE A 178 5.99 36.81 3.43
CA ILE A 178 7.38 36.43 3.74
C ILE A 178 7.41 35.46 4.93
N THR A 179 6.57 35.72 5.93
CA THR A 179 6.35 34.82 7.07
C THR A 179 5.66 33.55 6.59
N PRO A 180 6.27 32.37 6.78
CA PRO A 180 5.69 31.11 6.33
C PRO A 180 4.46 30.73 7.17
N PHE A 181 3.50 30.03 6.56
CA PHE A 181 2.32 29.52 7.25
C PHE A 181 2.63 28.24 8.02
N GLY A 182 1.86 27.91 9.05
CA GLY A 182 2.15 26.81 9.96
C GLY A 182 3.01 27.26 11.13
N SER A 183 3.68 26.29 11.77
CA SER A 183 4.38 26.56 13.01
C SER A 183 5.70 25.81 13.11
N THR A 184 6.71 26.52 13.64
CA THR A 184 7.99 25.97 14.09
C THR A 184 8.03 25.71 15.59
N THR A 185 7.00 26.14 16.32
CA THR A 185 6.92 26.07 17.79
C THR A 185 5.79 25.15 18.28
N LEU A 186 4.76 24.96 17.48
CA LEU A 186 3.62 24.11 17.77
C LEU A 186 3.87 22.69 17.27
N GLY A 187 4.16 21.79 18.21
CA GLY A 187 4.52 20.40 17.92
C GLY A 187 3.31 19.49 17.72
N PHE A 188 3.29 18.76 16.61
CA PHE A 188 2.28 17.74 16.31
C PHE A 188 2.83 16.33 16.55
N LYS A 189 1.91 15.40 16.84
CA LYS A 189 2.24 13.99 17.05
C LYS A 189 2.70 13.29 15.77
N ASN A 190 2.20 13.70 14.61
CA ASN A 190 2.52 13.13 13.32
C ASN A 190 2.95 14.20 12.31
N LYS A 191 3.88 13.86 11.40
CA LYS A 191 4.30 14.73 10.28
C LYS A 191 3.13 15.14 9.38
N LYS A 192 2.18 14.22 9.15
CA LYS A 192 1.00 14.47 8.34
C LYS A 192 0.13 15.58 8.93
N ASP A 193 -0.05 15.58 10.25
CA ASP A 193 -0.88 16.57 10.94
C ASP A 193 -0.20 17.95 10.93
N ALA A 194 1.12 18.00 11.15
CA ALA A 194 1.89 19.23 11.03
C ALA A 194 1.76 19.87 9.64
N LYS A 195 1.93 19.04 8.60
CA LYS A 195 1.80 19.48 7.21
C LYS A 195 0.40 19.99 6.90
N LYS A 196 -0.62 19.24 7.35
CA LYS A 196 -2.02 19.62 7.19
C LYS A 196 -2.34 20.95 7.87
N ALA A 197 -1.76 21.21 9.05
CA ALA A 197 -1.97 22.46 9.78
C ALA A 197 -1.33 23.64 9.06
N ALA A 198 -0.11 23.48 8.55
CA ALA A 198 0.53 24.49 7.72
C ALA A 198 -0.28 24.82 6.46
N SER A 199 -0.82 23.79 5.79
CA SER A 199 -1.70 23.99 4.62
C SER A 199 -3.02 24.66 5.00
N MET A 200 -3.61 24.33 6.15
CA MET A 200 -4.84 24.96 6.65
C MET A 200 -4.64 26.47 6.82
N ASP A 201 -3.57 26.89 7.51
CA ASP A 201 -3.25 28.31 7.71
C ASP A 201 -3.11 29.06 6.37
N ALA A 202 -2.44 28.43 5.39
CA ALA A 202 -2.28 28.98 4.04
C ALA A 202 -3.61 29.10 3.29
N VAL A 203 -4.48 28.10 3.37
CA VAL A 203 -5.80 28.09 2.71
C VAL A 203 -6.74 29.11 3.35
N LEU A 204 -6.77 29.19 4.68
CA LEU A 204 -7.55 30.19 5.41
C LEU A 204 -7.11 31.60 5.04
N TRP A 205 -5.79 31.83 4.91
CA TRP A 205 -5.29 33.10 4.40
C TRP A 205 -5.77 33.38 2.97
N LEU A 206 -5.70 32.40 2.05
CA LEU A 206 -6.19 32.55 0.67
C LEU A 206 -7.68 32.87 0.60
N ARG A 207 -8.51 32.22 1.42
CA ARG A 207 -9.94 32.53 1.55
C ARG A 207 -10.16 33.94 2.07
N GLY A 208 -9.39 34.37 3.07
CA GLY A 208 -9.41 35.75 3.55
C GLY A 208 -8.99 36.79 2.51
N GLN A 209 -8.27 36.39 1.46
CA GLN A 209 -7.94 37.24 0.30
C GLN A 209 -8.99 37.18 -0.83
N GLY A 210 -10.08 36.42 -0.67
CA GLY A 210 -11.07 36.16 -1.72
C GLY A 210 -10.51 35.39 -2.92
N LYS A 211 -9.36 34.71 -2.75
CA LYS A 211 -8.69 33.97 -3.83
C LYS A 211 -9.13 32.51 -3.92
N LEU A 212 -9.96 32.07 -2.98
CA LEU A 212 -10.51 30.73 -2.91
C LEU A 212 -11.93 30.81 -2.32
N GLU A 213 -12.86 30.05 -2.90
CA GLU A 213 -14.23 29.97 -2.39
C GLU A 213 -14.26 29.26 -1.03
N GLU A 214 -15.17 29.71 -0.17
CA GLU A 214 -15.50 29.04 1.08
C GLU A 214 -16.43 27.87 0.74
N ILE A 215 -16.12 26.66 1.21
CA ILE A 215 -17.01 25.52 1.03
C ILE A 215 -18.20 25.74 1.98
N GLY A 216 -19.22 26.46 1.50
CA GLY A 216 -20.48 26.62 2.18
C GLY A 216 -21.24 25.30 2.19
N ASN A 217 -21.57 24.79 3.38
CA ASN A 217 -22.61 23.78 3.55
C ASN A 217 -23.98 24.43 3.24
N ASP A 218 -24.31 24.65 1.97
CA ASP A 218 -25.63 25.18 1.59
C ASP A 218 -26.60 24.05 1.25
N GLN A 219 -27.44 23.73 2.24
CA GLN A 219 -28.81 23.28 1.99
C GLN A 219 -29.74 24.51 1.94
N SER A 220 -30.45 24.63 0.80
CA SER A 220 -31.83 25.10 0.68
C SER A 220 -32.14 26.59 0.43
N MET A 221 -33.06 26.75 -0.55
CA MET A 221 -33.89 27.89 -0.99
C MET A 221 -33.22 28.83 -2.02
N THR A 222 -33.79 29.10 -3.21
CA THR A 222 -35.21 29.34 -3.53
C THR A 222 -35.49 29.16 -5.04
N LEU A 223 -36.73 28.83 -5.37
CA LEU A 223 -37.39 28.85 -6.69
C LEU A 223 -37.24 30.23 -7.39
N ASP A 224 -36.97 30.31 -8.69
CA ASP A 224 -37.98 30.32 -9.77
C ASP A 224 -37.30 30.45 -11.17
N GLY A 225 -37.96 29.93 -12.21
CA GLY A 225 -37.32 29.41 -13.43
C GLY A 225 -37.03 30.38 -14.60
N THR A 226 -36.24 29.86 -15.56
CA THR A 226 -36.58 29.83 -17.01
C THR A 226 -35.53 29.03 -17.83
N ALA A 227 -36.04 27.99 -18.51
CA ALA A 227 -35.61 27.38 -19.78
C ALA A 227 -34.14 26.98 -20.09
N ASP A 228 -33.97 25.64 -20.25
CA ASP A 228 -32.99 24.77 -20.95
C ASP A 228 -32.10 25.32 -22.11
N PRO A 229 -31.11 24.55 -22.63
CA PRO A 229 -30.41 23.35 -22.11
C PRO A 229 -28.87 23.39 -22.30
N ALA A 230 -28.18 22.36 -21.78
CA ALA A 230 -26.80 21.92 -22.08
C ALA A 230 -25.66 22.41 -21.16
N ASN A 231 -25.47 21.69 -20.05
CA ASN A 231 -24.14 21.23 -19.62
C ASN A 231 -24.27 20.18 -18.50
N PRO A 232 -23.79 18.94 -18.66
CA PRO A 232 -23.64 18.05 -17.53
C PRO A 232 -22.38 18.43 -16.72
N LEU A 233 -22.61 18.64 -15.43
CA LEU A 233 -21.64 18.77 -14.34
C LEU A 233 -20.41 17.83 -14.46
N PRO A 234 -19.22 18.24 -14.01
CA PRO A 234 -18.17 17.32 -13.64
C PRO A 234 -18.48 16.72 -12.26
N THR A 235 -18.89 15.45 -12.25
CA THR A 235 -18.99 14.65 -11.02
C THR A 235 -17.59 14.19 -10.60
N PHE A 236 -17.26 14.49 -9.35
CA PHE A 236 -16.03 14.12 -8.67
C PHE A 236 -15.75 12.61 -8.70
N HIS A 237 -14.53 12.23 -9.11
CA HIS A 237 -13.92 10.97 -8.71
C HIS A 237 -12.43 11.17 -8.39
N ASP A 238 -12.14 11.16 -7.09
CA ASP A 238 -11.05 10.45 -6.43
C ASP A 238 -9.66 10.50 -7.12
N ALA A 239 -8.92 11.57 -6.86
CA ALA A 239 -7.52 11.72 -7.26
C ALA A 239 -6.61 11.85 -6.02
N MET A 240 -6.03 10.74 -5.60
CA MET A 240 -4.79 10.71 -4.82
C MET A 240 -3.94 9.53 -5.29
N ASP A 241 -2.83 9.82 -5.98
CA ASP A 241 -1.52 9.30 -5.57
C ASP A 241 -0.36 10.12 -6.22
N VAL A 242 0.46 10.72 -5.35
CA VAL A 242 1.79 11.33 -5.53
C VAL A 242 2.58 10.65 -4.40
N ASN A 243 3.74 10.03 -4.53
CA ASN A 243 4.76 9.95 -5.57
C ASN A 243 5.79 8.90 -5.05
N SER A 244 6.46 8.17 -5.94
CA SER A 244 7.74 7.52 -5.62
C SER A 244 8.66 7.59 -6.83
N CYS A 245 9.93 7.86 -6.52
CA CYS A 245 10.99 8.28 -7.41
C CYS A 245 11.25 7.35 -8.61
N GLY A 246 11.67 7.97 -9.71
CA GLY A 246 12.66 7.37 -10.61
C GLY A 246 12.19 7.09 -12.04
N ILE A 247 12.51 8.03 -12.94
CA ILE A 247 12.74 7.84 -14.38
C ILE A 247 11.47 7.66 -15.27
N ALA A 248 11.32 8.61 -16.22
CA ALA A 248 10.41 8.71 -17.37
C ALA A 248 8.95 9.22 -17.14
N PRO A 249 8.40 10.05 -18.05
CA PRO A 249 7.07 10.65 -17.92
C PRO A 249 6.01 9.67 -18.44
N GLN A 250 5.61 8.73 -17.60
CA GLN A 250 4.49 7.84 -17.85
C GLN A 250 3.50 8.08 -16.70
N GLY A 251 2.35 8.69 -16.98
CA GLY A 251 1.33 8.96 -15.95
C GLY A 251 0.86 7.69 -15.24
N SER A 252 0.04 7.82 -14.18
CA SER A 252 -0.53 6.63 -13.52
C SER A 252 -1.23 5.72 -14.53
N ILE A 253 -1.18 4.40 -14.32
CA ILE A 253 -1.70 3.40 -15.28
C ILE A 253 -3.19 3.66 -15.58
N GLY A 254 -3.96 4.03 -14.55
CA GLY A 254 -5.36 4.43 -14.73
C GLY A 254 -5.52 5.64 -15.67
N LYS A 255 -4.65 6.65 -15.56
CA LYS A 255 -4.64 7.79 -16.47
C LYS A 255 -4.27 7.38 -17.89
N GLN A 256 -3.26 6.51 -18.06
CA GLN A 256 -2.88 6.00 -19.39
C GLN A 256 -4.05 5.27 -20.06
N VAL A 257 -4.77 4.44 -19.32
CA VAL A 257 -5.96 3.76 -19.85
C VAL A 257 -7.05 4.76 -20.21
N GLN A 258 -7.32 5.75 -19.36
CA GLN A 258 -8.31 6.79 -19.64
C GLN A 258 -7.96 7.56 -20.92
N ASP A 259 -6.71 8.00 -21.06
CA ASP A 259 -6.20 8.72 -22.24
C ASP A 259 -6.31 7.85 -23.50
N LEU A 260 -6.04 6.54 -23.38
CA LEU A 260 -6.06 5.62 -24.51
C LEU A 260 -7.48 5.23 -24.93
N CYS A 261 -8.43 5.11 -23.98
CA CYS A 261 -9.86 5.01 -24.27
C CYS A 261 -10.32 6.22 -25.08
N LEU A 262 -10.00 7.44 -24.64
CA LEU A 262 -10.33 8.67 -25.35
C LEU A 262 -9.72 8.72 -26.76
N ALA A 263 -8.43 8.36 -26.90
CA ALA A 263 -7.75 8.34 -28.19
C ALA A 263 -8.35 7.31 -29.17
N LEU A 264 -8.86 6.19 -28.67
CA LEU A 264 -9.57 5.18 -29.47
C LEU A 264 -11.06 5.51 -29.68
N GLY A 265 -11.54 6.58 -29.04
CA GLY A 265 -12.91 7.05 -29.06
C GLY A 265 -13.88 6.19 -28.27
N PHE A 266 -13.40 5.41 -27.30
CA PHE A 266 -14.23 4.60 -26.40
C PHE A 266 -14.62 5.39 -25.15
N SER A 267 -15.73 4.99 -24.54
CA SER A 267 -16.14 5.48 -23.23
C SER A 267 -15.26 4.88 -22.13
N GLN A 268 -15.29 5.48 -20.93
CA GLN A 268 -14.55 4.93 -19.80
C GLN A 268 -15.16 3.59 -19.34
N PRO A 269 -14.34 2.59 -18.98
CA PRO A 269 -14.80 1.30 -18.51
C PRO A 269 -15.41 1.40 -17.11
N GLU A 270 -16.45 0.61 -16.86
CA GLU A 270 -16.98 0.37 -15.52
C GLU A 270 -16.28 -0.85 -14.90
N PHE A 271 -15.97 -0.80 -13.61
CA PHE A 271 -15.32 -1.90 -12.90
C PHE A 271 -16.30 -2.59 -11.96
N GLU A 272 -16.51 -3.88 -12.19
CA GLU A 272 -17.37 -4.72 -11.37
C GLU A 272 -16.50 -5.54 -10.41
N ILE A 273 -16.77 -5.41 -9.11
CA ILE A 273 -16.00 -6.06 -8.04
C ILE A 273 -16.86 -7.12 -7.38
N GLU A 274 -16.40 -8.36 -7.44
CA GLU A 274 -17.03 -9.50 -6.77
C GLU A 274 -16.22 -9.83 -5.49
N PRO A 275 -16.75 -9.56 -4.29
CA PRO A 275 -16.05 -9.89 -3.05
C PRO A 275 -16.02 -11.41 -2.81
N LEU A 276 -14.86 -11.92 -2.39
CA LEU A 276 -14.66 -13.32 -1.99
C LEU A 276 -14.42 -13.43 -0.48
N ALA A 277 -14.28 -14.66 0.03
CA ALA A 277 -13.98 -14.91 1.43
C ALA A 277 -12.71 -14.15 1.89
N GLY A 278 -12.81 -13.42 2.99
CA GLY A 278 -11.73 -12.58 3.52
C GLY A 278 -11.67 -11.21 2.82
N ALA A 279 -10.45 -10.72 2.56
CA ALA A 279 -10.24 -9.48 1.81
C ALA A 279 -9.87 -9.71 0.34
N PHE A 280 -10.20 -10.89 -0.20
CA PHE A 280 -10.00 -11.24 -1.60
C PHE A 280 -11.18 -10.75 -2.44
N CYS A 281 -10.92 -10.39 -3.70
CA CYS A 281 -11.97 -10.04 -4.66
C CYS A 281 -11.58 -10.45 -6.07
N ASN A 282 -12.59 -10.78 -6.88
CA ASN A 282 -12.47 -10.77 -8.33
C ASN A 282 -12.87 -9.38 -8.84
N LEU A 283 -12.25 -8.95 -9.93
CA LEU A 283 -12.49 -7.63 -10.51
C LEU A 283 -12.37 -7.72 -12.03
N HIS A 284 -13.30 -7.14 -12.76
CA HIS A 284 -13.24 -7.07 -14.21
C HIS A 284 -13.80 -5.74 -14.72
N ALA A 285 -13.40 -5.35 -15.92
CA ALA A 285 -13.87 -4.15 -16.60
C ALA A 285 -14.98 -4.49 -17.61
N ARG A 286 -15.92 -3.57 -17.79
CA ARG A 286 -16.99 -3.65 -18.80
C ARG A 286 -17.08 -2.34 -19.56
N PHE A 287 -17.21 -2.43 -20.88
CA PHE A 287 -17.44 -1.28 -21.76
C PHE A 287 -18.92 -1.19 -22.13
N LEU A 288 -19.35 0.02 -22.51
CA LEU A 288 -20.72 0.25 -22.95
C LEU A 288 -21.01 -0.54 -24.24
N PRO A 289 -22.26 -1.01 -24.46
CA PRO A 289 -22.62 -1.76 -25.67
C PRO A 289 -22.27 -1.05 -26.98
N ARG A 290 -22.29 0.28 -27.00
CA ARG A 290 -21.88 1.10 -28.16
C ARG A 290 -20.40 0.92 -28.52
N ASP A 291 -19.54 0.80 -27.52
CA ASP A 291 -18.10 0.60 -27.73
C ASP A 291 -17.82 -0.84 -28.17
N VAL A 292 -18.56 -1.81 -27.62
CA VAL A 292 -18.52 -3.21 -28.05
C VAL A 292 -18.96 -3.38 -29.51
N ALA A 293 -19.98 -2.64 -29.95
CA ALA A 293 -20.41 -2.66 -31.35
C ALA A 293 -19.33 -2.13 -32.32
N ARG A 294 -18.47 -1.22 -31.85
CA ARG A 294 -17.36 -0.65 -32.63
C ARG A 294 -16.10 -1.50 -32.57
N GLU A 295 -15.89 -2.21 -31.47
CA GLU A 295 -14.75 -3.10 -31.27
C GLU A 295 -15.24 -4.36 -30.54
N PRO A 296 -15.54 -5.46 -31.28
CA PRO A 296 -16.05 -6.69 -30.70
C PRO A 296 -15.13 -7.32 -29.65
N ARG A 297 -13.83 -7.00 -29.66
CA ARG A 297 -12.86 -7.43 -28.63
C ARG A 297 -13.14 -6.87 -27.24
N LEU A 298 -14.01 -5.85 -27.12
CA LEU A 298 -14.44 -5.29 -25.84
C LEU A 298 -15.71 -5.98 -25.28
N ALA A 299 -16.19 -7.05 -25.92
CA ALA A 299 -17.37 -7.77 -25.47
C ALA A 299 -17.12 -8.59 -24.18
N GLY A 300 -18.04 -8.50 -23.23
CA GLY A 300 -18.02 -9.32 -22.02
C GLY A 300 -17.11 -8.78 -20.90
N PRO A 301 -16.76 -9.63 -19.91
CA PRO A 301 -15.82 -9.26 -18.86
C PRO A 301 -14.40 -9.12 -19.42
N ILE A 302 -13.88 -7.90 -19.43
CA ILE A 302 -12.55 -7.56 -19.95
C ILE A 302 -11.57 -7.46 -18.79
N ALA A 303 -10.33 -7.94 -19.01
CA ALA A 303 -9.27 -7.94 -18.02
C ALA A 303 -9.70 -8.57 -16.66
N PRO A 304 -10.27 -9.79 -16.65
CA PRO A 304 -10.69 -10.42 -15.41
C PRO A 304 -9.49 -10.75 -14.53
N VAL A 305 -9.54 -10.26 -13.30
CA VAL A 305 -8.58 -10.54 -12.25
C VAL A 305 -9.27 -11.37 -11.18
N THR A 306 -8.70 -12.51 -10.82
CA THR A 306 -9.32 -13.44 -9.86
C THR A 306 -8.46 -13.61 -8.61
N ASN A 307 -9.13 -13.76 -7.46
CA ASN A 307 -8.52 -14.07 -6.17
C ASN A 307 -7.39 -13.11 -5.75
N VAL A 308 -7.60 -11.80 -5.91
CA VAL A 308 -6.61 -10.78 -5.51
C VAL A 308 -6.93 -10.19 -4.15
N PHE A 309 -5.92 -10.11 -3.30
CA PHE A 309 -6.01 -9.54 -1.96
C PHE A 309 -6.06 -8.01 -2.00
N GLY A 310 -7.19 -7.45 -1.59
CA GLY A 310 -7.40 -6.02 -1.44
C GLY A 310 -7.85 -5.31 -2.73
N LYS A 311 -8.88 -4.47 -2.59
CA LYS A 311 -9.51 -3.74 -3.71
C LYS A 311 -8.55 -2.86 -4.50
N LYS A 312 -7.58 -2.21 -3.85
CA LYS A 312 -6.60 -1.33 -4.52
C LYS A 312 -5.70 -2.13 -5.47
N VAL A 313 -5.20 -3.28 -5.01
CA VAL A 313 -4.31 -4.15 -5.79
C VAL A 313 -5.08 -4.78 -6.95
N ALA A 314 -6.30 -5.29 -6.69
CA ALA A 314 -7.14 -5.86 -7.75
C ALA A 314 -7.46 -4.85 -8.86
N LYS A 315 -7.73 -3.60 -8.48
CA LYS A 315 -8.01 -2.52 -9.43
C LYS A 315 -6.76 -2.16 -10.25
N GLU A 316 -5.58 -2.07 -9.62
CA GLU A 316 -4.32 -1.79 -10.33
C GLU A 316 -3.94 -2.90 -11.32
N GLU A 317 -4.09 -4.17 -10.93
CA GLU A 317 -3.86 -5.31 -11.83
C GLU A 317 -4.83 -5.31 -13.01
N CYS A 318 -6.11 -5.03 -12.77
CA CYS A 318 -7.09 -4.93 -13.85
C CYS A 318 -6.77 -3.77 -14.81
N TRP A 319 -6.31 -2.62 -14.30
CA TRP A 319 -5.82 -1.53 -15.14
C TRP A 319 -4.64 -1.93 -16.02
N ARG A 320 -3.69 -2.72 -15.49
CA ARG A 320 -2.53 -3.23 -16.26
C ARG A 320 -2.95 -4.13 -17.40
N GLU A 321 -3.83 -5.09 -17.13
CA GLU A 321 -4.36 -6.00 -18.14
C GLU A 321 -5.19 -5.25 -19.19
N LEU A 322 -6.02 -4.30 -18.75
CA LEU A 322 -6.84 -3.49 -19.64
C LEU A 322 -5.99 -2.62 -20.58
N LEU A 323 -4.90 -2.04 -20.07
CA LEU A 323 -3.97 -1.25 -20.89
C LEU A 323 -3.39 -2.07 -22.04
N LYS A 324 -2.95 -3.32 -21.76
CA LYS A 324 -2.40 -4.22 -22.80
C LYS A 324 -3.41 -4.48 -23.92
N ILE A 325 -4.67 -4.69 -23.57
CA ILE A 325 -5.76 -4.95 -24.53
C ILE A 325 -5.98 -3.72 -25.41
N LEU A 326 -6.08 -2.53 -24.81
CA LEU A 326 -6.33 -1.30 -25.56
C LEU A 326 -5.14 -0.91 -26.43
N GLU A 327 -3.90 -1.11 -25.97
CA GLU A 327 -2.70 -0.94 -26.80
C GLU A 327 -2.65 -1.91 -27.99
N ALA A 328 -3.11 -3.15 -27.81
CA ALA A 328 -3.22 -4.11 -28.90
C ALA A 328 -4.25 -3.64 -29.94
N ILE A 329 -5.40 -3.12 -29.50
CA ILE A 329 -6.41 -2.53 -30.39
C ILE A 329 -5.83 -1.32 -31.15
N ARG A 330 -5.12 -0.42 -30.46
CA ARG A 330 -4.45 0.73 -31.07
C ARG A 330 -3.47 0.31 -32.15
N ARG A 331 -2.62 -0.68 -31.87
CA ARG A 331 -1.66 -1.22 -32.85
C ARG A 331 -2.36 -1.85 -34.05
N SER A 332 -3.42 -2.63 -33.83
CA SER A 332 -4.21 -3.20 -34.94
C SER A 332 -4.79 -2.12 -35.86
N ARG A 333 -5.29 -1.00 -35.30
CA ARG A 333 -5.83 0.11 -36.08
C ARG A 333 -4.77 0.86 -36.88
N MET A 334 -3.54 0.93 -36.38
CA MET A 334 -2.41 1.58 -37.09
C MET A 334 -1.89 0.75 -38.26
N HIS A 335 -2.05 -0.58 -38.24
CA HIS A 335 -1.62 -1.46 -39.34
C HIS A 335 -2.74 -1.77 -40.34
N ALA A 336 -3.99 -1.42 -40.05
CA ALA A 336 -5.16 -1.71 -40.87
C ALA A 336 -5.70 -0.49 -41.64
N GLY A 337 -5.08 0.69 -41.51
CA GLY A 337 -5.39 1.91 -42.26
C GLY A 337 -4.31 2.20 -43.29
#